data_AF-A0A2K9JUK2-F1
#
_entry.id   AF-A0A2K9JUK2-F1
#
_cell.length_a   1.000
_cell.length_b   1.000
_cell.length_c   1.000
_cell.angle_alpha   90.00
_cell.angle_beta   90.00
_cell.angle_gamma   90.00
#
_symmetry.space_group_name_H-M   'P 1'
#
loop_
_entity.id
_entity.type
_entity.pdbx_description
1 polymer ?
#
loop_
_entity_poly.entity_id
_entity_poly.type
_entity_poly.pdbx_seq_one_letter_code
_entity_poly.pdbx_strand_id
1 'polypeptide(L)'
;MKFAFKDFLFDSKELKLYKDDRKLNLKQKPAQILELFLSAPQTIHSKEDILEKVWPDRKVTDQVVFQNIGHLRALFGDDAIKTFSRKGYQWQIPCTAFEGTAEAQASPQTTPHESTKPDVKTVEEETVVTESPSEVFERPESIGSKLPMFGLAGALVLLALGIYFTLS
;
A
#
# COMPACT_ATOMS: atom_id res chain seq x y z
N MET A 1 11.93 4.09 12.36
CA MET A 1 12.86 2.94 12.20
C MET A 1 12.37 2.09 11.06
N LYS A 2 13.26 1.26 10.49
CA LYS A 2 12.88 0.21 9.55
C LYS A 2 13.07 -1.15 10.21
N PHE A 3 12.23 -2.10 9.84
CA PHE A 3 12.25 -3.46 10.36
C PHE A 3 12.34 -4.44 9.20
N ALA A 4 13.36 -5.30 9.21
CA ALA A 4 13.48 -6.43 8.30
C ALA A 4 13.04 -7.72 9.00
N PHE A 5 12.24 -8.54 8.32
CA PHE A 5 11.80 -9.86 8.80
C PHE A 5 11.38 -10.73 7.61
N LYS A 6 11.83 -11.98 7.55
CA LYS A 6 11.71 -12.81 6.33
C LYS A 6 12.18 -12.02 5.10
N ASP A 7 11.39 -11.99 4.03
CA ASP A 7 11.64 -11.25 2.79
C ASP A 7 10.97 -9.86 2.80
N PHE A 8 10.51 -9.39 3.96
CA PHE A 8 9.80 -8.13 4.12
C PHE A 8 10.67 -7.04 4.73
N LEU A 9 10.43 -5.82 4.25
CA LEU A 9 10.92 -4.58 4.84
C LEU A 9 9.73 -3.68 5.19
N PHE A 10 9.64 -3.30 6.45
CA PHE A 10 8.60 -2.39 6.93
C PHE A 10 9.20 -1.06 7.38
N ASP A 11 8.72 0.04 6.81
CA ASP A 11 9.03 1.39 7.27
C ASP A 11 7.95 1.84 8.26
N SER A 12 8.32 1.93 9.55
CA SER A 12 7.39 2.31 10.61
C SER A 12 7.00 3.79 10.58
N LYS A 13 7.84 4.67 10.00
CA LYS A 13 7.52 6.10 9.87
C LYS A 13 6.51 6.33 8.76
N GLU A 14 6.70 5.66 7.63
CA GLU A 14 5.83 5.83 6.46
C GLU A 14 4.66 4.83 6.42
N LEU A 15 4.65 3.83 7.31
CA LEU A 15 3.69 2.72 7.32
C LEU A 15 3.64 1.96 5.99
N LYS A 16 4.80 1.83 5.32
CA LYS A 16 4.93 1.14 4.03
C LYS A 16 5.56 -0.23 4.23
N LEU A 17 4.99 -1.23 3.57
CA LEU A 17 5.50 -2.59 3.53
C LEU A 17 6.08 -2.87 2.14
N TYR A 18 7.24 -3.52 2.10
CA TYR A 18 7.88 -4.01 0.89
C TYR A 18 8.15 -5.49 1.04
N LYS A 19 8.11 -6.24 -0.07
CA LYS A 19 8.56 -7.63 -0.17
C LYS A 19 9.38 -7.76 -1.44
N ASP A 20 10.61 -8.27 -1.35
CA ASP A 20 11.51 -8.38 -2.50
C ASP A 20 11.62 -7.05 -3.28
N ASP A 21 11.81 -5.93 -2.56
CA ASP A 21 11.84 -4.54 -3.04
C ASP A 21 10.57 -4.01 -3.74
N ARG A 22 9.49 -4.80 -3.79
CA ARG A 22 8.20 -4.37 -4.31
C ARG A 22 7.33 -3.84 -3.19
N LYS A 23 6.74 -2.66 -3.39
CA LYS A 23 5.80 -2.08 -2.41
C LYS A 23 4.50 -2.89 -2.38
N LEU A 24 4.10 -3.34 -1.19
CA LEU A 24 2.80 -3.95 -0.94
C LEU A 24 1.81 -2.90 -0.44
N ASN A 25 0.57 -3.00 -0.91
CA ASN A 25 -0.50 -2.14 -0.45
C ASN A 25 -1.05 -2.65 0.89
N LEU A 26 -0.45 -2.22 2.00
CA LEU A 26 -0.96 -2.44 3.34
C LEU A 26 -1.79 -1.23 3.79
N LYS A 27 -3.05 -1.45 4.15
CA LYS A 27 -3.89 -0.38 4.69
C LYS A 27 -3.30 0.19 5.99
N GLN A 28 -3.62 1.44 6.28
CA GLN A 28 -3.07 2.16 7.43
C GLN A 28 -3.29 1.43 8.77
N LYS A 29 -4.49 0.93 9.06
CA LYS A 29 -4.79 0.27 10.35
C LYS A 29 -4.00 -1.02 10.59
N PRO A 30 -3.96 -1.98 9.64
CA PRO A 30 -3.05 -3.12 9.76
C PRO A 30 -1.58 -2.70 9.89
N ALA A 31 -1.15 -1.65 9.18
CA ALA A 31 0.22 -1.16 9.26
C ALA A 31 0.55 -0.57 10.65
N GLN A 32 -0.39 0.14 11.29
CA GLN A 32 -0.24 0.63 12.66
C GLN A 32 -0.14 -0.53 13.66
N ILE A 33 -0.94 -1.59 13.49
CA ILE A 33 -0.84 -2.80 14.33
C ILE A 33 0.51 -3.50 14.12
N LEU A 34 0.99 -3.58 12.87
CA LEU A 34 2.29 -4.14 12.56
C LEU A 34 3.42 -3.33 13.21
N GLU A 35 3.33 -2.01 13.20
CA GLU A 35 4.28 -1.12 13.88
C GLU A 35 4.31 -1.37 15.39
N LEU A 36 3.14 -1.48 16.02
CA LEU A 36 3.01 -1.82 17.44
C LEU A 36 3.70 -3.14 17.77
N PHE A 37 3.51 -4.16 16.94
CA PHE A 37 4.14 -5.47 17.13
C PHE A 37 5.66 -5.45 16.93
N LEU A 38 6.14 -4.77 15.89
CA LEU A 38 7.57 -4.76 15.56
C LEU A 38 8.39 -3.86 16.48
N SER A 39 7.77 -2.83 17.08
CA SER A 39 8.42 -2.00 18.09
C SER A 39 8.67 -2.73 19.42
N ALA A 40 7.83 -3.72 19.75
CA ALA A 40 7.95 -4.54 20.96
C ALA A 40 7.60 -6.02 20.70
N PRO A 41 8.40 -6.76 19.91
CA PRO A 41 8.02 -8.08 19.40
C PRO A 41 7.90 -9.14 20.50
N GLN A 42 8.55 -8.95 21.65
CA GLN A 42 8.48 -9.85 22.80
C GLN A 42 7.32 -9.53 23.75
N THR A 43 6.55 -8.46 23.50
CA THR A 43 5.43 -8.05 24.34
C THR A 43 4.13 -8.69 23.88
N ILE A 44 3.32 -9.15 24.83
CA ILE A 44 1.94 -9.56 24.55
C ILE A 44 1.07 -8.31 24.62
N HIS A 45 0.52 -7.91 23.48
CA HIS A 45 -0.42 -6.79 23.37
C HIS A 45 -1.84 -7.29 23.56
N SER A 46 -2.54 -6.78 24.57
CA SER A 46 -3.96 -7.09 24.77
C SER A 46 -4.82 -6.46 23.67
N LYS A 47 -6.06 -6.93 23.53
CA LYS A 47 -6.99 -6.33 22.55
C LYS A 47 -7.21 -4.87 22.88
N GLU A 48 -7.34 -4.58 24.17
CA GLU A 48 -7.57 -3.25 24.71
C GLU A 48 -6.37 -2.33 24.41
N ASP A 49 -5.13 -2.80 24.60
CA ASP A 49 -3.90 -2.06 24.26
C ASP A 49 -3.81 -1.75 22.75
N ILE A 50 -4.15 -2.73 21.90
CA ILE A 50 -4.19 -2.54 20.45
C ILE A 50 -5.26 -1.51 20.08
N LEU A 51 -6.44 -1.60 20.67
CA LEU A 51 -7.55 -0.68 20.41
C LEU A 51 -7.20 0.75 20.83
N GLU A 52 -6.64 0.93 22.02
CA GLU A 52 -6.24 2.23 22.55
C GLU A 52 -5.16 2.89 21.68
N LYS A 53 -4.13 2.14 21.28
CA LYS A 53 -3.02 2.69 20.50
C LYS A 53 -3.37 2.97 19.04
N VAL A 54 -4.19 2.11 18.42
CA VAL A 54 -4.49 2.21 16.98
C VAL A 54 -5.79 2.98 16.72
N TRP A 55 -6.70 3.06 17.68
CA TRP A 55 -7.97 3.79 17.60
C TRP A 55 -8.27 4.62 18.87
N PRO A 56 -7.39 5.56 19.28
CA PRO A 56 -7.54 6.29 20.55
C PRO A 56 -8.87 7.05 20.66
N ASP A 57 -9.34 7.64 19.56
CA ASP A 57 -10.52 8.51 19.55
C ASP A 57 -11.76 7.84 18.91
N ARG A 58 -11.80 6.50 18.86
CA ARG A 58 -12.92 5.80 18.23
C ARG A 58 -13.37 4.60 19.03
N LYS A 59 -14.67 4.56 19.33
CA LYS A 59 -15.33 3.35 19.82
C LYS A 59 -15.43 2.33 18.69
N VAL A 60 -14.53 1.35 18.71
CA VAL A 60 -14.54 0.17 17.83
C VAL A 60 -14.65 -1.09 18.68
N THR A 61 -15.05 -2.20 18.06
CA THR A 61 -15.19 -3.49 18.75
C THR A 61 -13.95 -4.35 18.56
N ASP A 62 -13.75 -5.32 19.43
CA ASP A 62 -12.71 -6.36 19.32
C ASP A 62 -12.69 -7.06 17.95
N GLN A 63 -13.84 -7.12 17.28
CA GLN A 63 -13.95 -7.70 15.94
C GLN A 63 -12.99 -7.04 14.94
N VAL A 64 -12.75 -5.73 15.06
CA VAL A 64 -11.81 -5.03 14.17
C VAL A 64 -10.38 -5.51 14.40
N VAL A 65 -10.02 -5.80 15.65
CA VAL A 65 -8.71 -6.38 15.98
C VAL A 65 -8.60 -7.75 15.33
N PHE A 66 -9.60 -8.61 15.48
CA PHE A 66 -9.59 -9.97 14.91
C PHE A 66 -9.42 -9.98 13.40
N GLN A 67 -10.13 -9.09 12.69
CA GLN A 67 -10.00 -8.93 11.24
C GLN A 67 -8.59 -8.49 10.83
N ASN A 68 -8.01 -7.54 11.55
CA ASN A 68 -6.65 -7.08 11.25
C ASN A 68 -5.59 -8.14 11.57
N ILE A 69 -5.72 -8.87 12.69
CA ILE A 69 -4.83 -9.99 13.00
C ILE A 69 -4.92 -11.08 11.92
N GLY A 70 -6.13 -11.45 11.50
CA GLY A 70 -6.35 -12.40 10.41
C GLY A 70 -5.73 -11.93 9.09
N HIS A 71 -5.87 -10.65 8.76
CA HIS A 71 -5.24 -10.07 7.57
C HIS A 71 -3.70 -10.11 7.64
N LEU A 72 -3.10 -9.78 8.78
CA LEU A 72 -1.64 -9.87 8.96
C LEU A 72 -1.16 -11.32 8.89
N ARG A 73 -1.91 -12.28 9.44
CA ARG A 73 -1.62 -13.71 9.30
C ARG A 73 -1.71 -14.19 7.85
N ALA A 74 -2.69 -13.72 7.09
CA ALA A 74 -2.79 -14.03 5.67
C ALA A 74 -1.59 -13.50 4.86
N LEU A 75 -0.99 -12.38 5.28
CA LEU A 75 0.17 -11.79 4.62
C LEU A 75 1.50 -12.45 5.03
N PHE A 76 1.67 -12.75 6.31
CA PHE A 76 2.96 -13.16 6.88
C PHE A 76 3.04 -14.65 7.26
N GLY A 77 1.93 -15.37 7.14
CA GLY A 77 1.75 -16.74 7.62
C GLY A 77 0.95 -16.79 8.92
N ASP A 78 0.24 -17.90 9.14
CA ASP A 78 -0.66 -18.06 10.29
C ASP A 78 0.07 -17.94 11.64
N ASP A 79 1.28 -18.48 11.70
CA ASP A 79 2.14 -18.44 12.89
C ASP A 79 2.83 -17.09 13.14
N ALA A 80 2.65 -16.10 12.26
CA ALA A 80 3.31 -14.80 12.40
C ALA A 80 2.93 -14.07 13.70
N ILE A 81 1.68 -14.28 14.13
CA ILE A 81 1.14 -13.68 15.35
C ILE A 81 0.54 -14.81 16.18
N LYS A 82 1.05 -15.01 17.39
CA LYS A 82 0.53 -16.00 18.33
C LYS A 82 -0.59 -15.41 19.18
N THR A 83 -1.67 -16.16 19.35
CA THR A 83 -2.75 -15.80 20.27
C THR A 83 -2.50 -16.42 21.64
N PHE A 84 -2.57 -15.59 22.68
CA PHE A 84 -2.57 -16.01 24.07
C PHE A 84 -3.97 -15.79 24.63
N SER A 85 -4.70 -16.88 24.87
CA SER A 85 -6.08 -16.85 25.38
C SER A 85 -6.21 -15.93 26.60
N ARG A 86 -7.17 -14.99 26.54
CA ARG A 86 -7.45 -13.97 27.58
C ARG A 86 -6.31 -12.97 27.85
N LYS A 87 -5.20 -13.01 27.12
CA LYS A 87 -4.08 -12.08 27.27
C LYS A 87 -3.88 -11.17 26.07
N GLY A 88 -3.96 -11.72 24.85
CA GLY A 88 -3.78 -10.93 23.63
C GLY A 88 -2.94 -11.62 22.56
N TYR A 89 -2.09 -10.85 21.90
CA TYR A 89 -1.35 -11.25 20.71
C TYR A 89 0.13 -10.89 20.83
N GLN A 90 1.00 -11.71 20.25
CA GLN A 90 2.43 -11.47 20.21
C GLN A 90 2.98 -11.77 18.82
N TRP A 91 3.89 -10.94 18.36
CA TRP A 91 4.66 -11.20 17.15
C TRP A 91 5.61 -12.38 17.35
N GLN A 92 5.78 -13.25 16.35
CA GLN A 92 6.63 -14.44 16.48
C GLN A 92 7.80 -14.47 15.49
N ILE A 93 7.74 -13.68 14.42
CA ILE A 93 8.79 -13.70 13.40
C ILE A 93 9.98 -12.89 13.92
N PRO A 94 11.21 -13.44 13.94
CA PRO A 94 12.39 -12.65 14.26
C PRO A 94 12.49 -11.42 13.34
N CYS A 95 12.68 -10.26 13.93
CA CYS A 95 12.83 -9.00 13.20
C CYS A 95 14.07 -8.24 13.66
N THR A 96 14.72 -7.56 12.72
CA THR A 96 15.88 -6.70 13.00
C THR A 96 15.50 -5.25 12.72
N ALA A 97 15.69 -4.39 13.72
CA ALA A 97 15.49 -2.96 13.58
C ALA A 97 16.78 -2.30 13.09
N PHE A 98 16.67 -1.33 12.18
CA PHE A 98 17.79 -0.50 11.77
C PHE A 98 17.34 0.93 11.47
N GLU A 99 18.25 1.86 11.72
CA GLU A 99 18.08 3.27 11.40
C GLU A 99 18.52 3.50 9.96
N GLY A 100 17.60 3.30 9.01
CA GLY A 100 17.86 3.56 7.60
C GLY A 100 17.22 4.86 7.16
N THR A 101 18.01 5.94 7.02
CA THR A 101 17.66 7.06 6.13
C THR A 101 17.44 6.45 4.75
N ALA A 102 16.23 6.57 4.20
CA ALA A 102 15.93 6.14 2.86
C ALA A 102 16.60 7.08 1.86
N GLU A 103 17.92 7.07 1.77
CA GLU A 103 18.61 7.64 0.62
C GLU A 103 18.64 6.58 -0.46
N ALA A 104 17.72 6.75 -1.41
CA ALA A 104 17.86 6.21 -2.74
C ALA A 104 19.30 6.45 -3.21
N GLN A 105 19.92 5.40 -3.74
CA GLN A 105 21.23 5.47 -4.37
C GLN A 105 21.18 6.47 -5.53
N ALA A 106 21.48 7.73 -5.24
CA ALA A 106 22.05 8.66 -6.20
C ALA A 106 23.55 8.33 -6.25
N SER A 107 23.95 7.78 -7.38
CA SER A 107 25.32 7.42 -7.74
C SER A 107 26.35 8.46 -7.27
N PRO A 108 27.52 8.08 -6.72
CA PRO A 108 28.62 9.01 -6.55
C PRO A 108 29.17 9.38 -7.93
N GLN A 109 28.76 10.55 -8.45
CA GLN A 109 29.46 11.24 -9.53
C GLN A 109 30.09 12.50 -8.96
N THR A 110 31.30 12.36 -8.42
CA THR A 110 32.21 13.47 -8.20
C THR A 110 33.10 13.55 -9.43
N THR A 111 32.70 14.42 -10.38
CA THR A 111 33.46 15.45 -11.15
C THR A 111 34.94 15.21 -11.54
N PRO A 112 35.62 16.08 -12.32
CA PRO A 112 35.31 16.79 -13.59
C PRO A 112 36.47 16.71 -14.62
N HIS A 113 36.22 16.79 -15.94
CA HIS A 113 37.14 17.22 -17.04
C HIS A 113 36.36 17.09 -18.37
N GLU A 114 35.80 18.15 -18.99
CA GLU A 114 36.38 19.29 -19.73
C GLU A 114 37.21 18.93 -20.98
N SER A 115 36.92 19.66 -22.07
CA SER A 115 37.50 19.72 -23.44
C SER A 115 36.93 18.73 -24.48
N THR A 116 36.32 19.14 -25.61
CA THR A 116 36.33 20.43 -26.33
C THR A 116 35.12 20.53 -27.31
N LYS A 117 34.52 21.73 -27.33
CA LYS A 117 33.69 22.43 -28.35
C LYS A 117 34.12 22.23 -29.85
N PRO A 118 33.52 22.91 -30.85
CA PRO A 118 32.11 23.32 -31.13
C PRO A 118 31.72 23.19 -32.64
N ASP A 119 30.43 23.19 -33.00
CA ASP A 119 29.88 23.89 -34.20
C ASP A 119 28.34 23.79 -34.15
N VAL A 120 27.60 24.78 -33.65
CA VAL A 120 27.00 25.93 -34.37
C VAL A 120 26.30 25.55 -35.69
N LYS A 121 24.96 25.56 -35.67
CA LYS A 121 24.21 26.49 -36.52
C LYS A 121 22.78 26.75 -36.04
N THR A 122 22.63 27.94 -35.49
CA THR A 122 21.46 28.82 -35.50
C THR A 122 20.95 29.06 -36.92
N VAL A 123 19.63 29.03 -37.13
CA VAL A 123 18.82 29.93 -38.01
C VAL A 123 17.35 29.81 -37.52
N GLU A 124 16.82 30.79 -36.77
CA GLU A 124 15.85 31.85 -37.16
C GLU A 124 14.44 31.27 -37.49
N GLU A 125 13.40 31.50 -36.68
CA GLU A 125 12.56 32.72 -36.50
C GLU A 125 11.47 32.88 -37.58
N GLU A 126 10.20 32.79 -37.16
CA GLU A 126 9.04 33.56 -37.64
C GLU A 126 7.86 33.19 -36.69
N THR A 127 7.31 34.04 -35.80
CA THR A 127 6.45 35.23 -36.00
C THR A 127 5.39 34.98 -37.10
N VAL A 128 4.09 35.26 -36.98
CA VAL A 128 3.30 36.17 -36.14
C VAL A 128 1.82 35.90 -36.54
N VAL A 129 0.90 35.85 -35.55
CA VAL A 129 -0.48 36.43 -35.58
C VAL A 129 -1.46 35.77 -36.59
N THR A 130 -2.77 35.57 -36.45
CA THR A 130 -3.96 35.99 -35.68
C THR A 130 -4.94 34.82 -35.95
N GLU A 131 -5.97 34.47 -35.18
CA GLU A 131 -7.22 35.21 -34.98
C GLU A 131 -8.16 34.27 -34.22
N SER A 132 -8.80 34.78 -33.17
CA SER A 132 -10.03 34.25 -32.60
C SER A 132 -11.14 35.19 -33.10
N PRO A 133 -12.27 34.71 -33.62
CA PRO A 133 -13.47 34.67 -32.77
C PRO A 133 -14.55 33.61 -33.13
N SER A 134 -15.14 33.05 -32.06
CA SER A 134 -16.56 32.69 -31.84
C SER A 134 -17.53 32.43 -33.02
N GLU A 135 -18.07 31.21 -33.06
CA GLU A 135 -19.46 30.85 -33.43
C GLU A 135 -19.79 29.52 -32.70
N VAL A 136 -20.55 29.50 -31.60
CA VAL A 136 -22.01 29.30 -31.53
C VAL A 136 -22.52 28.20 -32.47
N PHE A 137 -22.65 26.94 -32.00
CA PHE A 137 -23.79 26.09 -32.39
C PHE A 137 -24.00 24.84 -31.50
N GLU A 138 -25.14 24.87 -30.81
CA GLU A 138 -26.10 23.82 -30.43
C GLU A 138 -25.71 22.51 -29.68
N ARG A 139 -26.28 22.46 -28.47
CA ARG A 139 -26.66 21.25 -27.70
C ARG A 139 -27.81 20.53 -28.43
N PRO A 140 -27.81 19.18 -28.51
CA PRO A 140 -29.07 18.44 -28.54
C PRO A 140 -29.37 17.81 -27.18
N GLU A 141 -30.53 18.21 -26.66
CA GLU A 141 -31.27 17.56 -25.59
C GLU A 141 -31.71 16.13 -25.98
N SER A 142 -31.77 15.27 -24.96
CA SER A 142 -32.81 14.25 -24.71
C SER A 142 -33.37 13.47 -25.92
N ILE A 143 -32.96 12.19 -26.03
CA ILE A 143 -33.82 11.15 -26.60
C ILE A 143 -33.82 9.96 -25.66
N GLY A 144 -34.91 9.83 -24.89
CA GLY A 144 -35.24 8.62 -24.16
C GLY A 144 -35.46 7.46 -25.14
N SER A 145 -34.76 6.36 -24.93
CA SER A 145 -35.11 5.08 -25.53
C SER A 145 -34.97 3.95 -24.51
N LYS A 146 -36.13 3.34 -24.30
CA LYS A 146 -36.49 2.02 -23.79
C LYS A 146 -35.32 1.01 -23.64
N LEU A 147 -35.31 0.40 -22.46
CA LEU A 147 -34.63 -0.84 -22.05
C LEU A 147 -34.39 -1.87 -23.17
N PRO A 148 -33.22 -2.52 -23.18
CA PRO A 148 -33.14 -3.94 -23.45
C PRO A 148 -32.62 -4.71 -22.23
N MET A 149 -33.49 -5.61 -21.75
CA MET A 149 -33.19 -6.78 -20.95
C MET A 149 -32.14 -7.64 -21.68
N PHE A 150 -30.94 -7.85 -21.11
CA PHE A 150 -30.11 -9.08 -21.19
C PHE A 150 -28.85 -8.88 -20.32
N GLY A 151 -28.54 -9.84 -19.43
CA GLY A 151 -27.28 -9.80 -18.67
C GLY A 151 -27.21 -10.70 -17.44
N LEU A 152 -27.41 -11.99 -17.65
CA LEU A 152 -27.14 -13.07 -16.69
C LEU A 152 -25.67 -13.04 -16.26
N ALA A 153 -25.36 -12.48 -15.08
CA ALA A 153 -24.01 -12.58 -14.47
C ALA A 153 -24.08 -12.39 -12.96
N GLY A 154 -24.97 -13.14 -12.31
CA GLY A 154 -25.20 -13.09 -10.86
C GLY A 154 -25.16 -14.46 -10.20
N ALA A 155 -24.34 -15.39 -10.70
CA ALA A 155 -24.11 -16.69 -10.06
C ALA A 155 -22.86 -17.33 -10.66
N LEU A 156 -21.67 -17.06 -10.11
CA LEU A 156 -20.46 -17.92 -10.16
C LEU A 156 -19.25 -17.22 -9.51
N VAL A 157 -19.35 -16.85 -8.22
CA VAL A 157 -18.16 -16.44 -7.43
C VAL A 157 -18.02 -17.23 -6.12
N LEU A 158 -18.99 -18.08 -5.76
CA LEU A 158 -18.95 -18.85 -4.50
C LEU A 158 -18.44 -20.31 -4.63
N LEU A 159 -17.95 -20.73 -5.79
CA LEU A 159 -17.40 -22.09 -5.99
C LEU A 159 -15.87 -22.15 -6.14
N ALA A 160 -15.14 -21.05 -5.96
CA ALA A 160 -13.68 -21.04 -6.09
C ALA A 160 -12.91 -21.19 -4.76
N LEU A 161 -13.58 -21.14 -3.59
CA LEU A 161 -12.91 -21.29 -2.28
C LEU A 161 -13.09 -22.67 -1.63
N GLY A 162 -14.01 -23.51 -2.13
CA GLY A 162 -14.30 -24.83 -1.54
C GLY A 162 -13.43 -25.99 -2.05
N ILE A 163 -12.77 -25.83 -3.21
CA ILE A 163 -12.04 -26.95 -3.86
C ILE A 163 -10.57 -27.01 -3.41
N TYR A 164 -10.00 -25.92 -2.87
CA TYR A 164 -8.60 -25.90 -2.44
C TYR A 164 -8.36 -26.60 -1.08
N PHE A 165 -9.42 -26.99 -0.36
CA PHE A 165 -9.32 -27.56 1.00
C PHE A 165 -9.46 -29.10 1.07
N THR A 166 -9.76 -29.79 -0.03
CA THR A 166 -9.90 -31.27 -0.01
C THR A 166 -8.71 -32.01 -0.63
N LEU A 167 -7.65 -31.31 -1.03
CA LEU A 167 -6.45 -31.93 -1.58
C LEU A 167 -5.18 -31.21 -1.14
N SER A 168 -4.91 -31.18 0.17
CA SER A 168 -3.56 -31.00 0.71
C SER A 168 -3.42 -31.60 2.10
#